data_AF-A0A357J179-F1
#
_entry.id   AF-A0A357J179-F1
#
_cell.length_a   1.000
_cell.length_b   1.000
_cell.length_c   1.000
_cell.angle_alpha   90.00
_cell.angle_beta   90.00
_cell.angle_gamma   90.00
#
_symmetry.space_group_name_H-M   'P 1'
#
loop_
_entity.id
_entity.type
_entity.pdbx_description
1 polymer ?
#
loop_
_entity_poly.entity_id
_entity_poly.type
_entity_poly.pdbx_seq_one_letter_code
_entity_poly.pdbx_strand_id
1 'polypeptide(L)'
;MKPFRKSRSSLFHSPMPHKAVLALAILLFTSGSLMAQKRIYRSSQPVGKFIPALIDAMTERGMRFSVEKAYDEKSDGKLGLLITMKPGGRFVDMGFHDENGKSTLVTIRFQDPADSSAFNKLFLQTMNMSEVGVGQVDDSVPSGWPSPGK
;
A
#
# COMPACT_ATOMS: atom_id res chain seq x y z
N MET A 1 -33.73 4.77 71.29
CA MET A 1 -33.15 3.75 70.39
C MET A 1 -33.85 3.85 69.03
N LYS A 2 -33.12 4.14 67.96
CA LYS A 2 -33.62 4.20 66.56
C LYS A 2 -32.92 3.10 65.75
N PRO A 3 -33.59 2.39 64.82
CA PRO A 3 -32.91 1.44 63.95
C PRO A 3 -32.18 2.18 62.81
N PHE A 4 -30.90 1.86 62.62
CA PHE A 4 -30.08 2.34 61.52
C PHE A 4 -30.32 1.46 60.29
N ARG A 5 -30.86 2.06 59.22
CA ARG A 5 -31.24 1.39 57.97
C ARG A 5 -30.01 1.29 57.06
N LYS A 6 -29.67 0.07 56.65
CA LYS A 6 -28.63 -0.26 55.66
C LYS A 6 -29.11 0.21 54.27
N SER A 7 -28.37 1.10 53.60
CA SER A 7 -28.62 1.47 52.21
C SER A 7 -27.45 1.02 51.33
N ARG A 8 -27.73 0.12 50.39
CA ARG A 8 -26.86 -0.23 49.25
C ARG A 8 -27.34 0.58 48.05
N SER A 9 -26.42 1.19 47.30
CA SER A 9 -26.58 1.57 45.88
C SER A 9 -25.20 2.01 45.38
N SER A 10 -24.46 1.15 44.69
CA SER A 10 -24.49 0.96 43.23
C SER A 10 -23.60 1.97 42.49
N LEU A 11 -22.39 1.49 42.17
CA LEU A 11 -21.66 1.67 40.91
C LEU A 11 -22.24 2.72 39.95
N PHE A 12 -21.63 3.91 39.90
CA PHE A 12 -21.71 4.78 38.72
C PHE A 12 -20.65 4.32 37.71
N HIS A 13 -21.01 3.31 36.92
CA HIS A 13 -20.34 3.09 35.63
C HIS A 13 -20.88 4.18 34.70
N SER A 14 -20.08 5.21 34.45
CA SER A 14 -20.45 6.26 33.50
C SER A 14 -20.49 5.64 32.09
N PRO A 15 -21.66 5.57 31.42
CA PRO A 15 -21.69 5.12 30.04
C PRO A 15 -20.95 6.15 29.19
N MET A 16 -19.86 5.74 28.55
CA MET A 16 -19.21 6.56 27.53
C MET A 16 -20.27 7.00 26.50
N PRO A 17 -20.29 8.28 26.09
CA PRO A 17 -21.27 8.76 25.15
C PRO A 17 -21.10 8.01 23.82
N HIS A 18 -22.14 7.27 23.41
CA HIS A 18 -22.17 6.47 22.18
C HIS A 18 -21.76 7.24 20.92
N LYS A 19 -21.87 8.57 20.93
CA LYS A 19 -21.44 9.46 19.83
C LYS A 19 -19.90 9.50 19.64
N ALA A 20 -19.11 9.33 20.70
CA ALA A 20 -17.65 9.36 20.62
C ALA A 20 -17.08 8.07 19.99
N VAL A 21 -17.70 6.92 20.28
CA VAL A 21 -17.34 5.62 19.69
C VAL A 21 -17.67 5.58 18.20
N LEU A 22 -18.79 6.19 17.80
CA LEU A 22 -19.21 6.29 16.40
C LEU A 22 -18.24 7.14 15.56
N ALA A 23 -17.77 8.27 16.10
CA ALA A 23 -16.82 9.14 15.41
C ALA A 23 -15.43 8.47 15.24
N LEU A 24 -14.98 7.71 16.24
CA LEU A 24 -13.73 6.96 16.16
C LEU A 24 -13.82 5.79 15.18
N ALA A 25 -14.97 5.10 15.12
CA ALA A 25 -15.22 4.06 14.13
C ALA A 25 -15.22 4.61 12.71
N ILE A 26 -15.90 5.74 12.45
CA ILE A 26 -15.93 6.39 11.14
C ILE A 26 -14.51 6.79 10.68
N LEU A 27 -13.66 7.29 11.59
CA LEU A 27 -12.27 7.65 11.27
C LEU A 27 -11.39 6.42 10.98
N LEU A 28 -11.66 5.27 11.61
CA LEU A 28 -10.93 4.02 11.36
C LEU A 28 -11.36 3.35 10.05
N PHE A 29 -12.61 3.52 9.61
CA PHE A 29 -13.13 2.97 8.36
C PHE A 29 -12.67 3.71 7.10
N THR A 30 -12.12 4.93 7.20
CA THR A 30 -11.54 5.65 6.05
C THR A 30 -10.11 5.22 5.69
N SER A 31 -9.51 4.28 6.43
CA SER A 31 -8.12 3.85 6.26
C SER A 31 -7.93 2.83 5.12
N GLY A 32 -9.01 2.40 4.46
CA GLY A 32 -9.06 1.21 3.62
C GLY A 32 -8.53 1.33 2.19
N SER A 33 -8.20 2.53 1.70
CA SER A 33 -7.66 2.68 0.34
C SER A 33 -6.52 3.69 0.33
N LEU A 34 -5.31 3.20 0.59
CA LEU A 34 -4.09 4.00 0.57
C LEU A 34 -3.24 3.69 -0.66
N MET A 35 -3.85 3.29 -1.78
CA MET A 35 -3.15 3.12 -3.07
C MET A 35 -3.97 3.74 -4.20
N ALA A 36 -3.71 5.00 -4.51
CA ALA A 36 -4.50 5.83 -5.43
C ALA A 36 -4.33 5.48 -6.93
N GLN A 37 -3.22 4.85 -7.34
CA GLN A 37 -2.94 4.65 -8.76
C GLN A 37 -2.11 3.40 -9.05
N LYS A 38 -2.49 2.65 -10.11
CA LYS A 38 -1.74 1.51 -10.65
C LYS A 38 -1.20 1.85 -12.05
N ARG A 39 0.09 1.60 -12.29
CA ARG A 39 0.71 1.74 -13.61
C ARG A 39 1.51 0.50 -13.96
N ILE A 40 1.56 0.19 -15.26
CA ILE A 40 2.25 -0.98 -15.79
C ILE A 40 3.27 -0.52 -16.82
N TYR A 41 4.52 -0.89 -16.61
CA TYR A 41 5.63 -0.60 -17.52
C TYR A 41 6.26 -1.90 -18.01
N ARG A 42 6.89 -1.87 -19.18
CA ARG A 42 7.67 -2.97 -19.74
C ARG A 42 9.11 -2.55 -19.92
N SER A 43 10.02 -3.33 -19.34
CA SER A 43 11.46 -3.27 -19.61
C SER A 43 11.83 -4.33 -20.65
N SER A 44 12.77 -3.99 -21.53
CA SER A 44 13.41 -4.93 -22.46
C SER A 44 14.47 -5.83 -21.81
N GLN A 45 14.64 -5.72 -20.49
CA GLN A 45 15.61 -6.49 -19.72
C GLN A 45 14.92 -7.62 -18.95
N PRO A 46 15.60 -8.76 -18.72
CA PRO A 46 15.11 -9.81 -17.83
C PRO A 46 15.14 -9.36 -16.36
N VAL A 47 14.29 -9.96 -15.53
CA VAL A 47 14.04 -9.48 -14.16
C VAL A 47 15.30 -9.42 -13.29
N GLY A 48 16.19 -10.41 -13.43
CA GLY A 48 17.44 -10.48 -12.66
C GLY A 48 18.44 -9.35 -12.97
N LYS A 49 18.36 -8.74 -14.16
CA LYS A 49 19.15 -7.54 -14.51
C LYS A 49 18.40 -6.24 -14.21
N PHE A 50 17.09 -6.30 -14.32
CA PHE A 50 16.22 -5.15 -14.13
C PHE A 50 16.22 -4.64 -12.68
N ILE A 51 16.09 -5.52 -11.68
CA ILE A 51 15.97 -5.09 -10.28
C ILE A 51 17.22 -4.31 -9.80
N PRO A 52 18.46 -4.76 -10.04
CA PRO A 52 19.65 -3.97 -9.73
C PRO A 52 19.65 -2.62 -10.45
N ALA A 53 19.37 -2.61 -11.76
CA ALA A 53 19.33 -1.38 -12.56
C ALA A 53 18.27 -0.38 -12.07
N LEU A 54 17.13 -0.87 -11.54
CA LEU A 54 16.11 -0.04 -10.92
C LEU A 54 16.62 0.64 -9.65
N ILE A 55 17.26 -0.11 -8.76
CA ILE A 55 17.82 0.42 -7.50
C ILE A 55 18.88 1.47 -7.79
N ASP A 56 19.75 1.21 -8.76
CA ASP A 56 20.79 2.15 -9.20
C ASP A 56 20.15 3.43 -9.76
N ALA A 57 19.20 3.31 -10.69
CA ALA A 57 18.51 4.45 -11.29
C ALA A 57 17.73 5.29 -10.26
N MET A 58 17.11 4.65 -9.26
CA MET A 58 16.47 5.36 -8.15
C MET A 58 17.48 6.16 -7.33
N THR A 59 18.62 5.55 -7.03
CA THR A 59 19.70 6.18 -6.24
C THR A 59 20.33 7.35 -7.00
N GLU A 60 20.60 7.19 -8.30
CA GLU A 60 21.12 8.24 -9.19
C GLU A 60 20.16 9.43 -9.32
N ARG A 61 18.85 9.19 -9.32
CA ARG A 61 17.81 10.23 -9.29
C ARG A 61 17.65 10.91 -7.93
N GLY A 62 18.42 10.50 -6.92
CA GLY A 62 18.33 11.03 -5.56
C GLY A 62 17.06 10.58 -4.82
N MET A 63 16.37 9.54 -5.30
CA MET A 63 15.21 8.99 -4.63
C MET A 63 15.67 8.25 -3.38
N ARG A 64 15.27 8.73 -2.20
CA ARG A 64 15.60 8.08 -0.93
C ARG A 64 14.47 7.14 -0.55
N PHE A 65 14.79 5.88 -0.32
CA PHE A 65 13.79 4.87 0.05
C PHE A 65 14.35 3.85 1.04
N SER A 66 13.46 3.09 1.64
CA SER A 66 13.78 1.90 2.45
C SER A 66 12.96 0.73 1.93
N VAL A 67 13.57 -0.45 1.85
CA VAL A 67 12.87 -1.68 1.47
C VAL A 67 12.22 -2.26 2.73
N GLU A 68 10.89 -2.32 2.74
CA GLU A 68 10.13 -2.87 3.86
C GLU A 68 9.95 -4.38 3.72
N LYS A 69 9.68 -4.83 2.49
CA LYS A 69 9.53 -6.25 2.18
C LYS A 69 9.99 -6.54 0.76
N ALA A 70 10.80 -7.58 0.61
CA ALA A 70 11.04 -8.23 -0.68
C ALA A 70 10.13 -9.45 -0.78
N TYR A 71 9.34 -9.53 -1.83
CA TYR A 71 8.47 -10.67 -2.11
C TYR A 71 9.22 -11.67 -2.98
N ASP A 72 9.15 -12.94 -2.63
CA ASP A 72 9.67 -14.04 -3.45
C ASP A 72 8.51 -14.81 -4.08
N GLU A 73 8.67 -15.19 -5.34
CA GLU A 73 7.60 -15.85 -6.10
C GLU A 73 7.18 -17.19 -5.47
N LYS A 74 8.11 -17.93 -4.85
CA LYS A 74 7.84 -19.24 -4.26
C LYS A 74 7.09 -19.14 -2.94
N SER A 75 7.39 -18.12 -2.13
CA SER A 75 6.76 -17.95 -0.80
C SER A 75 5.51 -17.07 -0.83
N ASP A 76 5.53 -15.99 -1.60
CA ASP A 76 4.50 -14.94 -1.58
C ASP A 76 3.58 -15.00 -2.80
N GLY A 77 3.88 -15.84 -3.79
CA GLY A 77 3.13 -15.94 -5.05
C GLY A 77 3.29 -14.73 -5.97
N LYS A 78 4.19 -13.80 -5.64
CA LYS A 78 4.60 -12.68 -6.48
C LYS A 78 6.08 -12.35 -6.25
N LEU A 79 6.78 -11.94 -7.29
CA LEU A 79 8.11 -11.32 -7.16
C LEU A 79 7.93 -9.79 -7.09
N GLY A 80 8.58 -9.13 -6.15
CA GLY A 80 8.35 -7.70 -5.96
C GLY A 80 9.09 -7.05 -4.80
N LEU A 81 8.89 -5.74 -4.66
CA LEU A 81 9.42 -4.93 -3.56
C LEU A 81 8.33 -4.01 -3.03
N LEU A 82 8.10 -4.05 -1.73
CA LEU A 82 7.41 -3.00 -1.00
C LEU A 82 8.46 -2.04 -0.44
N ILE A 83 8.37 -0.78 -0.82
CA ILE A 83 9.30 0.26 -0.37
C ILE A 83 8.57 1.43 0.27
N THR A 84 9.28 2.12 1.15
CA THR A 84 8.86 3.38 1.77
C THR A 84 9.73 4.53 1.24
N MET A 85 9.09 5.56 0.69
CA MET A 85 9.74 6.76 0.16
C MET A 85 10.05 7.79 1.25
N LYS A 86 11.21 8.45 1.15
CA LYS A 86 11.70 9.47 2.10
C LYS A 86 12.04 10.79 1.39
N PRO A 87 11.78 11.96 2.02
CA PRO A 87 10.99 12.14 3.24
C PRO A 87 9.49 11.98 2.93
N GLY A 88 8.72 11.41 3.85
CA GLY A 88 7.26 11.31 3.70
C GLY A 88 6.64 10.01 4.18
N GLY A 89 7.40 8.91 4.24
CA GLY A 89 6.88 7.64 4.76
C GLY A 89 5.80 7.00 3.89
N ARG A 90 5.74 7.39 2.61
CA ARG A 90 4.71 6.92 1.66
C ARG A 90 5.12 5.59 1.05
N PHE A 91 4.17 4.66 0.93
CA PHE A 91 4.44 3.33 0.41
C PHE A 91 4.29 3.24 -1.10
N VAL A 92 5.15 2.43 -1.70
CA VAL A 92 5.10 2.05 -3.11
C VAL A 92 5.29 0.53 -3.21
N ASP A 93 4.30 -0.16 -3.77
CA ASP A 93 4.35 -1.61 -4.00
C ASP A 93 4.65 -1.89 -5.48
N MET A 94 5.78 -2.56 -5.72
CA MET A 94 6.26 -2.93 -7.05
C MET A 94 6.19 -4.45 -7.22
N GLY A 95 5.48 -4.91 -8.26
CA GLY A 95 5.49 -6.29 -8.71
C GLY A 95 6.27 -6.43 -10.00
N PHE A 96 7.06 -7.49 -10.10
CA PHE A 96 7.85 -7.84 -11.27
C PHE A 96 7.35 -9.16 -11.84
N HIS A 97 7.15 -9.19 -13.15
CA HIS A 97 6.75 -10.37 -13.88
C HIS A 97 7.71 -10.59 -15.04
N ASP A 98 8.39 -11.74 -15.04
CA ASP A 98 9.32 -12.10 -16.11
C ASP A 98 8.55 -12.66 -17.31
N GLU A 99 8.74 -12.04 -18.47
CA GLU A 99 8.18 -12.48 -19.74
C GLU A 99 9.23 -13.34 -20.47
N ASN A 100 9.29 -14.63 -20.10
CA ASN A 100 10.13 -15.65 -20.73
C ASN A 100 11.63 -15.29 -20.78
N GLY A 101 12.17 -14.66 -19.72
CA GLY A 101 13.57 -14.26 -19.61
C GLY A 101 14.03 -13.21 -20.62
N LYS A 102 13.09 -12.53 -21.30
CA LYS A 102 13.39 -11.53 -22.34
C LYS A 102 13.01 -10.12 -21.90
N SER A 103 11.85 -9.96 -21.29
CA SER A 103 11.34 -8.68 -20.81
C SER A 103 10.78 -8.80 -19.41
N THR A 104 10.67 -7.66 -18.72
CA THR A 104 10.07 -7.60 -17.40
C THR A 104 8.88 -6.66 -17.44
N LEU A 105 7.71 -7.15 -17.06
CA LEU A 105 6.56 -6.31 -16.73
C LEU A 105 6.66 -5.86 -15.28
N VAL A 106 6.51 -4.57 -15.09
CA VAL A 106 6.60 -3.91 -13.79
C VAL A 106 5.26 -3.29 -13.49
N THR A 107 4.58 -3.82 -12.50
CA THR A 107 3.35 -3.21 -11.97
C THR A 107 3.73 -2.40 -10.75
N ILE A 108 3.32 -1.14 -10.69
CA ILE A 108 3.58 -0.28 -9.54
C ILE A 108 2.28 0.32 -9.03
N ARG A 109 2.12 0.29 -7.70
CA ARG A 109 1.00 0.87 -6.96
C ARG A 109 1.53 1.98 -6.06
N PHE A 110 0.89 3.14 -6.12
CA PHE A 110 1.30 4.33 -5.38
C PHE A 110 0.25 4.72 -4.36
N GLN A 111 0.68 5.09 -3.16
CA GLN A 111 -0.18 5.73 -2.16
C GLN A 111 -0.53 7.17 -2.53
N ASP A 112 0.39 7.89 -3.17
CA ASP A 112 0.27 9.30 -3.51
C ASP A 112 0.49 9.52 -5.03
N PRO A 113 -0.39 10.25 -5.73
CA PRO A 113 -0.21 10.59 -7.15
C PRO A 113 1.10 11.33 -7.47
N ALA A 114 1.66 12.10 -6.53
CA ALA A 114 2.93 12.79 -6.75
C ALA A 114 4.09 11.80 -6.98
N ASP A 115 4.08 10.67 -6.27
CA ASP A 115 5.07 9.60 -6.46
C ASP A 115 4.90 8.94 -7.83
N SER A 116 3.66 8.85 -8.32
CA SER A 116 3.39 8.35 -9.68
C SER A 116 4.13 9.15 -10.74
N SER A 117 4.17 10.48 -10.62
CA SER A 117 4.88 11.32 -11.58
C SER A 117 6.41 11.14 -11.51
N ALA A 118 6.97 10.96 -10.32
CA ALA A 118 8.41 10.76 -10.14
C ALA A 118 8.85 9.43 -10.76
N PHE A 119 8.13 8.35 -10.44
CA PHE A 119 8.40 7.03 -11.01
C PHE A 119 8.13 6.97 -12.51
N ASN A 120 7.13 7.70 -13.03
CA ASN A 120 6.91 7.77 -14.47
C ASN A 120 8.13 8.38 -15.19
N LYS A 121 8.71 9.46 -14.66
CA LYS A 121 9.95 10.04 -15.20
C LYS A 121 11.13 9.07 -15.10
N LEU A 122 11.27 8.36 -13.97
CA LEU A 122 12.30 7.34 -13.79
C LEU A 122 12.18 6.25 -14.87
N PHE A 123 11.01 5.62 -14.99
CA PHE A 123 10.82 4.48 -15.89
C PHE A 123 10.93 4.87 -17.36
N LEU A 124 10.25 5.94 -17.79
CA LEU A 124 10.24 6.32 -19.20
C LEU A 124 11.54 7.02 -19.64
N GLN A 125 12.09 7.91 -18.81
CA GLN A 125 13.19 8.78 -19.24
C GLN A 125 14.57 8.28 -18.81
N THR A 126 14.68 7.55 -17.70
CA THR A 126 15.97 7.03 -17.22
C THR A 126 16.16 5.58 -17.65
N MET A 127 15.13 4.76 -17.50
CA MET A 127 15.22 3.32 -17.78
C MET A 127 14.78 2.93 -19.19
N ASN A 128 14.36 3.90 -20.03
CA ASN A 128 13.87 3.69 -21.39
C ASN A 128 12.79 2.60 -21.49
N MET A 129 11.92 2.52 -20.49
CA MET A 129 10.80 1.59 -20.47
C MET A 129 9.62 2.12 -21.28
N SER A 130 8.70 1.22 -21.65
CA SER A 130 7.44 1.58 -22.28
C SER A 130 6.29 1.47 -21.28
N GLU A 131 5.38 2.45 -21.23
CA GLU A 131 4.14 2.33 -20.47
C GLU A 131 3.15 1.46 -21.27
N VAL A 132 2.68 0.39 -20.63
CA VAL A 132 1.75 -0.60 -21.23
C VAL A 132 0.32 -0.35 -20.80
N GLY A 133 0.11 0.27 -19.63
CA GLY A 133 -1.23 0.62 -19.18
C GLY A 133 -1.26 1.45 -17.89
N VAL A 134 -2.34 2.22 -17.75
CA VAL A 134 -2.67 3.01 -16.56
C VAL A 134 -4.07 2.61 -16.11
N GLY A 135 -4.24 2.32 -14.83
CA GLY A 135 -5.54 1.94 -14.27
C GLY A 135 -5.72 2.43 -12.84
N GLN A 136 -6.96 2.45 -12.37
CA GLN A 136 -7.23 2.54 -10.95
C GLN A 136 -7.02 1.17 -10.30
N VAL A 137 -6.64 1.15 -9.02
CA VAL A 137 -6.59 -0.11 -8.27
C VAL A 137 -8.03 -0.60 -8.17
N ASP A 138 -8.31 -1.77 -8.75
CA ASP A 138 -9.62 -2.39 -8.61
C ASP A 138 -9.73 -2.93 -7.17
N ASP A 139 -10.46 -2.21 -6.33
CA ASP A 139 -10.74 -2.54 -4.94
C ASP A 139 -11.83 -3.63 -4.81
N SER A 140 -12.18 -4.33 -5.90
CA SER A 140 -13.15 -5.43 -5.83
C SER A 140 -12.62 -6.56 -4.95
N VAL A 141 -13.20 -6.65 -3.75
CA VAL A 141 -12.98 -7.73 -2.80
C VAL A 141 -13.38 -9.05 -3.47
N PRO A 142 -12.55 -10.12 -3.42
CA PRO A 142 -12.89 -11.39 -4.04
C PRO A 142 -14.24 -11.89 -3.52
N SER A 143 -15.09 -12.46 -4.40
CA SER A 143 -16.42 -12.94 -4.00
C SER A 143 -16.30 -13.92 -2.83
N GLY A 144 -16.88 -13.58 -1.67
CA GLY A 144 -16.82 -14.39 -0.45
C GLY A 144 -15.99 -13.79 0.70
N TRP A 145 -15.23 -12.71 0.46
CA TRP A 145 -14.73 -11.88 1.55
C TRP A 145 -15.87 -11.04 2.15
N PRO A 146 -15.89 -10.78 3.47
CA PRO A 146 -16.94 -9.97 4.07
C PRO A 146 -16.92 -8.57 3.45
N SER A 147 -17.94 -8.29 2.65
CA SER A 147 -18.17 -6.98 2.07
C SER A 147 -18.49 -6.00 3.20
N PRO A 148 -17.86 -4.82 3.27
CA PRO A 148 -18.22 -3.79 4.24
C PRO A 148 -19.54 -3.16 3.77
N GLY A 149 -20.65 -3.86 4.04
CA GLY A 149 -21.97 -3.46 3.57
C GLY A 149 -22.95 -4.62 3.50
N LYS A 150 -23.31 -5.17 4.66
CA LYS A 150 -24.69 -5.55 4.99
C LYS A 150 -24.97 -5.18 6.43
#